data_AF-A0A0G0BQS4-F1
#
_entry.id   AF-A0A0G0BQS4-F1
#
_cell.length_a   1.000
_cell.length_b   1.000
_cell.length_c   1.000
_cell.angle_alpha   90.00
_cell.angle_beta   90.00
_cell.angle_gamma   90.00
#
_symmetry.space_group_name_H-M   'P 1'
#
loop_
_entity.id
_entity.type
_entity.pdbx_description
1 polymer ?
#
loop_
_entity_poly.entity_id
_entity_poly.type
_entity_poly.pdbx_seq_one_letter_code
_entity_poly.pdbx_strand_id
1 'polypeptide(L)'
;MVRIGKLNIKPVILLAFVVRLIIVFISKDFPNFDLFSYSKIGDLTLKGINIYPSPASTNHPYLPFYLYLEALAVYLSRFNINLNFFLKFTNIFFDTAITYLVYIFTNKNLKSSLIYALNPVTILVTSFHGQFDSMPIFFLLLSIFLMKTKRELFSI
;
A
#
# COMPACT_ATOMS: atom_id res chain seq x y z
N MET A 1 -26.83 -28.96 12.89
CA MET A 1 -26.36 -27.57 13.03
C MET A 1 -24.87 -27.59 13.32
N VAL A 2 -24.03 -27.57 12.27
CA VAL A 2 -22.57 -27.64 12.40
C VAL A 2 -22.09 -26.32 13.00
N ARG A 3 -21.41 -26.37 14.16
CA ARG A 3 -20.68 -25.21 14.69
C ARG A 3 -19.61 -24.84 13.68
N ILE A 4 -19.87 -23.82 12.86
CA ILE A 4 -18.83 -23.17 12.06
C ILE A 4 -17.89 -22.54 13.06
N GLY A 5 -16.78 -23.23 13.38
CA GLY A 5 -15.72 -22.67 14.20
C GLY A 5 -15.33 -21.31 13.64
N LYS A 6 -15.10 -20.33 14.52
CA LYS A 6 -14.67 -18.97 14.12
C LYS A 6 -13.51 -19.10 13.14
N LEU A 7 -13.77 -18.90 11.85
CA LEU A 7 -12.78 -19.02 10.80
C LEU A 7 -11.70 -17.95 11.04
N ASN A 8 -10.48 -18.40 11.34
CA ASN A 8 -9.37 -17.54 11.72
C ASN A 8 -8.76 -16.92 10.45
N ILE A 9 -8.88 -15.60 10.29
CA ILE A 9 -8.35 -14.85 9.14
C ILE A 9 -6.82 -14.62 9.22
N LYS A 10 -6.20 -14.78 10.40
CA LYS A 10 -4.77 -14.48 10.62
C LYS A 10 -3.82 -15.21 9.65
N PRO A 11 -4.00 -16.50 9.33
CA PRO A 11 -3.12 -17.19 8.38
C PRO A 11 -3.20 -16.60 6.96
N VAL A 12 -4.39 -16.15 6.53
CA VAL A 12 -4.57 -15.52 5.21
C VAL A 12 -3.87 -14.16 5.15
N ILE A 13 -3.98 -13.37 6.23
CA ILE A 13 -3.28 -12.08 6.34
C ILE A 13 -1.76 -12.28 6.36
N LEU A 14 -1.27 -13.25 7.14
CA LEU A 14 0.16 -13.58 7.19
C LEU A 14 0.66 -14.03 5.81
N LEU A 15 -0.10 -14.90 5.13
CA LEU A 15 0.22 -15.33 3.77
C LEU A 15 0.26 -14.15 2.79
N ALA A 16 -0.75 -13.27 2.82
CA ALA A 16 -0.82 -12.08 1.98
C ALA A 16 0.43 -11.19 2.16
N PHE A 17 0.80 -10.93 3.42
CA PHE A 17 1.96 -10.14 3.79
C PHE A 17 3.27 -10.79 3.35
N VAL A 18 3.47 -12.07 3.65
CA VAL A 18 4.71 -12.82 3.33
C VAL A 18 4.92 -12.91 1.83
N VAL A 19 3.89 -13.26 1.05
CA VAL A 19 3.99 -13.32 -0.41
C VAL A 19 4.42 -11.98 -0.99
N ARG A 20 3.77 -10.89 -0.58
CA ARG A 20 4.10 -9.54 -1.04
C ARG A 20 5.51 -9.13 -0.62
N LEU A 21 5.91 -9.43 0.61
CA LEU A 21 7.23 -9.11 1.13
C LEU A 21 8.33 -9.84 0.34
N ILE A 22 8.13 -11.12 0.02
CA ILE A 22 9.03 -11.89 -0.84
C ILE A 22 9.18 -11.21 -2.21
N ILE A 23 8.06 -10.84 -2.85
CA ILE A 23 8.08 -10.16 -4.15
C ILE A 23 8.78 -8.80 -4.07
N VAL A 24 8.59 -8.04 -2.99
CA VAL A 24 9.31 -6.77 -2.77
C VAL A 24 10.81 -7.01 -2.63
N PHE A 25 11.24 -8.02 -1.85
CA PHE A 25 12.66 -8.33 -1.71
C PHE A 25 13.31 -8.71 -3.04
N ILE A 26 12.62 -9.50 -3.87
CA ILE A 26 13.11 -9.90 -5.19
C ILE A 26 13.14 -8.72 -6.17
N SER A 27 12.17 -7.82 -6.10
CA SER A 27 11.99 -6.72 -7.07
C SER A 27 12.51 -5.35 -6.59
N LYS A 28 13.17 -5.27 -5.43
CA LYS A 28 13.59 -3.98 -4.84
C LYS A 28 14.49 -3.15 -5.76
N ASP A 29 15.32 -3.82 -6.56
CA ASP A 29 16.26 -3.17 -7.48
C ASP A 29 15.74 -3.15 -8.93
N PHE A 30 14.50 -3.56 -9.17
CA PHE A 30 13.90 -3.56 -10.50
C PHE A 30 13.60 -2.11 -10.94
N PRO A 31 14.14 -1.65 -12.08
CA PRO A 31 13.93 -0.29 -12.53
C PRO A 31 12.51 -0.11 -13.10
N ASN A 32 11.83 0.95 -12.68
CA ASN A 32 10.63 1.44 -13.36
C ASN A 32 10.51 2.96 -13.24
N PHE A 33 9.72 3.55 -14.14
CA PHE A 33 9.57 5.00 -14.26
C PHE A 33 8.93 5.65 -13.03
N ASP A 34 7.95 4.98 -12.40
CA ASP A 34 7.26 5.50 -11.22
C ASP A 34 8.22 5.63 -10.04
N LEU A 35 9.03 4.60 -9.75
CA LEU A 35 10.02 4.63 -8.66
C LEU A 35 11.10 5.70 -8.88
N PHE A 36 11.52 5.92 -10.14
CA PHE A 36 12.43 7.02 -10.46
C PHE A 36 11.77 8.38 -10.19
N SER A 37 10.51 8.53 -10.58
CA SER A 37 9.72 9.73 -10.32
C SER A 37 9.59 9.99 -8.81
N TYR A 38 9.25 8.95 -8.02
CA TYR A 38 9.16 9.04 -6.56
C TYR A 38 10.46 9.50 -5.91
N SER A 39 11.60 8.94 -6.34
CA SER A 39 12.93 9.36 -5.86
C SER A 39 13.18 10.84 -6.14
N LYS A 40 12.88 11.30 -7.36
CA LYS A 40 13.05 12.69 -7.77
C LYS A 40 12.12 13.64 -7.00
N ILE A 41 10.84 13.30 -6.85
CA ILE A 41 9.90 14.10 -6.07
C ILE A 41 10.32 14.17 -4.60
N GLY A 42 10.78 13.06 -4.02
CA GLY A 42 11.31 13.03 -2.66
C GLY A 42 12.52 13.96 -2.47
N ASP A 43 13.48 13.94 -3.39
CA ASP A 43 14.66 14.81 -3.35
C ASP A 43 14.29 16.30 -3.46
N LEU A 44 13.39 16.66 -4.39
CA LEU A 44 12.89 18.03 -4.54
C LEU A 44 12.12 18.50 -3.31
N THR A 45 11.32 17.61 -2.72
CA THR A 45 10.58 17.88 -1.48
C THR A 45 11.52 18.16 -0.31
N LEU A 46 12.59 17.36 -0.13
CA LEU A 46 13.60 17.60 0.90
C LEU A 46 14.33 18.94 0.71
N LYS A 47 14.43 19.43 -0.53
CA LYS A 47 15.01 20.74 -0.86
C LYS A 47 14.03 21.91 -0.68
N GLY A 48 12.79 21.65 -0.27
CA GLY A 48 11.75 22.68 -0.14
C GLY A 48 11.27 23.25 -1.47
N ILE A 49 11.52 22.56 -2.59
CA ILE A 49 11.11 23.00 -3.91
C ILE A 49 9.64 22.62 -4.13
N ASN A 50 8.83 23.57 -4.58
CA ASN A 50 7.44 23.29 -4.96
C ASN A 50 7.40 22.39 -6.20
N ILE A 51 6.84 21.19 -6.05
CA ILE A 51 6.80 20.15 -7.08
C ILE A 51 5.67 20.34 -8.10
N TYR A 52 4.66 21.16 -7.78
CA TYR A 52 3.45 21.32 -8.59
C TYR A 52 3.60 22.20 -9.87
N PRO A 53 4.49 23.20 -9.94
CA PRO A 53 4.58 24.05 -11.13
C PRO A 53 5.31 23.44 -12.33
N SER A 54 6.46 22.78 -12.13
CA SER A 54 7.33 22.32 -13.24
C SER A 54 7.69 20.84 -13.17
N PRO A 55 8.06 20.24 -12.01
CA PRO A 55 8.24 18.79 -11.91
C PRO A 55 6.95 18.01 -12.21
N ALA A 56 5.80 18.66 -12.05
CA ALA A 56 4.48 18.08 -12.22
C ALA A 56 4.15 17.58 -13.62
N SER A 57 4.69 18.26 -14.63
CA SER A 57 4.41 17.94 -16.03
C SER A 57 5.05 16.62 -16.49
N THR A 58 6.02 16.10 -15.74
CA THR A 58 6.83 14.95 -16.16
C THR A 58 6.97 13.83 -15.13
N ASN A 59 6.63 14.06 -13.85
CA ASN A 59 6.88 13.08 -12.77
C ASN A 59 5.65 12.84 -11.87
N HIS A 60 4.45 13.23 -12.31
CA HIS A 60 3.16 12.97 -11.65
C HIS A 60 3.16 13.16 -10.12
N PRO A 61 3.19 14.40 -9.60
CA PRO A 61 3.10 14.65 -8.17
C PRO A 61 1.71 14.27 -7.70
N TYR A 62 1.66 13.29 -6.81
CA TYR A 62 0.42 12.76 -6.26
C TYR A 62 -0.06 13.61 -5.07
N LEU A 63 -1.07 13.08 -4.37
CA LEU A 63 -1.67 13.68 -3.18
C LEU A 63 -0.60 14.26 -2.23
N PRO A 64 -0.76 15.47 -1.67
CA PRO A 64 0.28 16.15 -0.89
C PRO A 64 0.86 15.38 0.30
N PHE A 65 0.24 14.27 0.72
CA PHE A 65 0.77 13.43 1.78
C PHE A 65 1.84 12.44 1.28
N TYR A 66 1.70 11.93 0.06
CA TYR A 66 2.59 10.89 -0.47
C TYR A 66 4.01 11.42 -0.73
N LEU A 67 4.14 12.70 -1.11
CA LEU A 67 5.44 13.36 -1.27
C LEU A 67 6.30 13.34 0.01
N TYR A 68 5.68 13.30 1.19
CA TYR A 68 6.43 13.18 2.45
C TYR A 68 6.94 11.76 2.68
N LEU A 69 6.24 10.73 2.20
CA LEU A 69 6.74 9.36 2.20
C LEU A 69 7.90 9.19 1.22
N GLU A 70 7.81 9.81 0.06
CA GLU A 70 8.89 9.86 -0.94
C GLU A 70 10.13 10.58 -0.37
N ALA A 71 9.94 11.75 0.25
CA ALA A 71 11.00 12.50 0.92
C ALA A 71 11.62 11.70 2.06
N LEU A 72 10.82 11.01 2.87
CA LEU A 72 11.30 10.14 3.93
C LEU A 72 12.11 8.97 3.35
N ALA A 73 11.67 8.35 2.26
CA ALA A 73 12.40 7.27 1.61
C ALA A 73 13.79 7.73 1.13
N VAL A 74 13.87 8.92 0.51
CA VAL A 74 15.13 9.55 0.12
C VAL A 74 15.99 9.87 1.34
N TYR A 75 15.43 10.41 2.42
CA TYR A 75 16.17 10.67 3.65
C TYR A 75 16.75 9.38 4.25
N LEU A 76 15.95 8.32 4.35
CA LEU A 76 16.35 7.02 4.89
C LEU A 76 17.42 6.33 4.04
N SER A 77 17.46 6.59 2.73
CA SER A 77 18.51 6.06 1.85
C SER A 77 19.92 6.51 2.23
N ARG A 78 20.05 7.64 2.93
CA ARG A 78 21.33 8.13 3.49
C ARG A 78 21.89 7.20 4.58
N PHE A 79 21.04 6.33 5.12
CA PHE A 79 21.38 5.32 6.13
C PHE A 79 21.40 3.90 5.55
N ASN A 80 21.66 3.75 4.25
CA ASN A 80 21.70 2.47 3.52
C ASN A 80 20.36 1.70 3.47
N ILE A 81 19.23 2.36 3.72
CA ILE A 81 17.91 1.78 3.51
C ILE A 81 17.55 1.91 2.02
N ASN A 82 17.25 0.80 1.35
CA ASN A 82 16.85 0.84 -0.05
C ASN A 82 15.51 1.60 -0.22
N LEU A 83 15.54 2.69 -0.99
CA LEU A 83 14.40 3.58 -1.20
C LEU A 83 13.17 2.84 -1.74
N ASN A 84 13.37 2.05 -2.79
CA ASN A 84 12.29 1.29 -3.44
C ASN A 84 11.68 0.26 -2.50
N PHE A 85 12.53 -0.45 -1.75
CA PHE A 85 12.09 -1.38 -0.71
C PHE A 85 11.20 -0.68 0.32
N PHE A 86 11.61 0.48 0.82
CA PHE A 86 10.84 1.24 1.82
C PHE A 86 9.47 1.67 1.29
N LEU A 87 9.41 2.23 0.08
CA LEU A 87 8.15 2.65 -0.54
C LEU A 87 7.21 1.45 -0.76
N LYS A 88 7.72 0.39 -1.38
CA LYS A 88 6.96 -0.84 -1.62
C LYS A 88 6.48 -1.48 -0.31
N PHE A 89 7.34 -1.54 0.69
CA PHE A 89 7.00 -2.07 2.02
C PHE A 89 5.84 -1.29 2.66
N THR A 90 5.85 0.03 2.55
CA THR A 90 4.75 0.88 3.02
C THR A 90 3.43 0.52 2.33
N ASN A 91 3.46 0.27 1.02
CA ASN A 91 2.26 -0.12 0.26
C ASN A 91 1.73 -1.52 0.65
N ILE A 92 2.60 -2.46 1.07
CA ILE A 92 2.18 -3.78 1.57
C ILE A 92 1.21 -3.65 2.75
N PHE A 93 1.44 -2.69 3.66
CA PHE A 93 0.58 -2.49 4.82
C PHE A 93 -0.88 -2.24 4.40
N PHE A 94 -1.09 -1.31 3.48
CA PHE A 94 -2.41 -0.96 2.98
C PHE A 94 -3.06 -2.10 2.19
N ASP A 95 -2.31 -2.76 1.32
CA ASP A 95 -2.81 -3.88 0.51
C ASP A 95 -3.20 -5.09 1.39
N THR A 96 -2.40 -5.39 2.41
CA THR A 96 -2.71 -6.43 3.40
C THR A 96 -3.94 -6.04 4.23
N ALA A 97 -4.11 -4.77 4.58
CA ALA A 97 -5.30 -4.29 5.27
C ALA A 97 -6.56 -4.38 4.39
N ILE A 98 -6.46 -4.19 3.06
CA ILE A 98 -7.56 -4.45 2.14
C ILE A 98 -7.99 -5.92 2.17
N THR A 99 -7.05 -6.86 2.29
CA THR A 99 -7.39 -8.30 2.47
C THR A 99 -8.33 -8.52 3.66
N TYR A 100 -8.10 -7.80 4.77
CA TYR A 100 -9.00 -7.82 5.93
C TYR A 100 -10.34 -7.13 5.65
N LEU A 101 -10.36 -6.01 4.93
CA LEU A 101 -11.62 -5.37 4.54
C LEU A 101 -12.46 -6.27 3.63
N VAL A 102 -11.84 -7.00 2.70
CA VAL A 102 -12.53 -8.03 1.87
C VAL A 102 -13.15 -9.10 2.77
N TYR A 103 -12.44 -9.58 3.80
CA TYR A 103 -13.00 -10.52 4.78
C TYR A 103 -14.27 -9.96 5.42
N ILE A 104 -14.24 -8.70 5.85
CA ILE A 104 -15.39 -8.06 6.50
C ILE A 104 -16.56 -7.86 5.53
N PHE A 105 -16.31 -7.33 4.33
CA PHE A 105 -17.36 -7.05 3.33
C PHE A 105 -18.01 -8.31 2.77
N THR A 106 -17.32 -9.45 2.83
CA THR A 106 -17.84 -10.74 2.36
C THR A 106 -18.41 -11.60 3.50
N ASN A 107 -18.89 -10.95 4.58
CA ASN A 107 -19.46 -11.62 5.74
C ASN A 107 -18.52 -12.69 6.33
N LYS A 108 -17.22 -12.36 6.43
CA LYS A 108 -16.18 -13.22 6.99
C LYS A 108 -15.87 -14.46 6.14
N ASN A 109 -15.99 -14.35 4.82
CA ASN A 109 -15.67 -15.43 3.89
C ASN A 109 -14.15 -15.52 3.63
N LEU A 110 -13.51 -16.59 4.14
CA LEU A 110 -12.08 -16.82 3.94
C LEU A 110 -11.68 -17.03 2.49
N LYS A 111 -12.54 -17.65 1.67
CA LYS A 111 -12.22 -17.92 0.25
C LYS A 111 -12.10 -16.61 -0.52
N SER A 112 -13.02 -15.67 -0.30
CA SER A 112 -12.94 -14.34 -0.91
C SER A 112 -11.68 -13.59 -0.49
N SER A 113 -11.32 -13.63 0.80
CA SER A 113 -10.06 -13.04 1.28
C SER A 113 -8.83 -13.71 0.69
N LEU A 114 -8.84 -15.04 0.54
CA LEU A 114 -7.73 -15.78 -0.06
C LEU A 114 -7.57 -15.46 -1.55
N ILE A 115 -8.68 -15.33 -2.28
CA ILE A 115 -8.68 -14.90 -3.69
C ILE A 115 -8.04 -13.52 -3.83
N TYR A 116 -8.38 -12.57 -2.95
CA TYR A 116 -7.73 -11.25 -2.96
C TYR A 116 -6.26 -11.32 -2.52
N ALA A 117 -5.95 -12.07 -1.46
CA ALA A 117 -4.59 -12.23 -0.93
C ALA A 117 -3.63 -12.77 -1.99
N LEU A 118 -4.09 -13.67 -2.86
CA LEU A 118 -3.30 -14.28 -3.94
C LEU A 118 -3.59 -13.66 -5.31
N ASN A 119 -4.29 -12.53 -5.38
CA ASN A 119 -4.60 -11.88 -6.64
C ASN A 119 -3.31 -11.39 -7.32
N PRO A 120 -2.95 -11.93 -8.50
CA PRO A 120 -1.67 -11.64 -9.13
C PRO A 120 -1.55 -10.18 -9.57
N VAL A 121 -2.65 -9.53 -9.93
CA VAL A 121 -2.66 -8.11 -10.34
C VAL A 121 -2.28 -7.23 -9.15
N THR A 122 -2.90 -7.44 -7.99
CA THR A 122 -2.57 -6.65 -6.79
C THR A 122 -1.13 -6.86 -6.32
N ILE A 123 -0.62 -8.10 -6.41
CA ILE A 123 0.77 -8.41 -6.08
C ILE A 123 1.72 -7.72 -7.07
N LEU A 124 1.43 -7.78 -8.36
CA LEU A 124 2.25 -7.14 -9.39
C LEU A 124 2.26 -5.62 -9.24
N VAL A 125 1.11 -4.99 -9.10
CA VAL A 125 0.99 -3.53 -8.97
C VAL A 125 1.64 -3.03 -7.67
N THR A 126 1.23 -3.58 -6.53
CA THR A 126 1.67 -3.08 -5.22
C THR A 126 3.10 -3.52 -4.88
N SER A 127 3.46 -4.79 -5.11
CA SER A 127 4.72 -5.35 -4.62
C SER A 127 5.83 -5.38 -5.67
N PHE A 128 5.52 -5.76 -6.91
CA PHE A 128 6.54 -5.83 -7.96
C PHE A 128 6.83 -4.46 -8.58
N HIS A 129 5.79 -3.74 -9.01
CA HIS A 129 5.91 -2.41 -9.60
C HIS A 129 6.15 -1.35 -8.52
N GLY A 130 5.41 -1.42 -7.41
CA GLY A 130 5.53 -0.48 -6.30
C GLY A 130 4.61 0.72 -6.39
N GLN A 131 3.52 0.63 -7.16
CA GLN A 131 2.51 1.69 -7.19
C GLN A 131 1.75 1.72 -5.86
N PHE A 132 1.31 2.91 -5.47
CA PHE A 132 0.70 3.15 -4.15
C PHE A 132 -0.82 3.04 -4.15
N ASP A 133 -1.47 2.61 -5.24
CA ASP A 133 -2.93 2.51 -5.42
C ASP A 133 -3.65 1.81 -4.26
N SER A 134 -3.00 0.86 -3.60
CA SER A 134 -3.52 0.19 -2.41
C SER A 134 -3.83 1.15 -1.26
N MET A 135 -3.10 2.26 -1.12
CA MET A 135 -3.32 3.26 -0.08
C MET A 135 -4.66 4.02 -0.25
N PRO A 136 -4.95 4.69 -1.38
CA PRO A 136 -6.26 5.33 -1.57
C PRO A 136 -7.40 4.31 -1.60
N ILE A 137 -7.21 3.12 -2.17
CA ILE A 137 -8.23 2.05 -2.14
C ILE A 137 -8.53 1.62 -0.71
N PHE A 138 -7.52 1.48 0.14
CA PHE A 138 -7.72 1.16 1.56
C PHE A 138 -8.58 2.21 2.26
N PHE A 139 -8.24 3.50 2.12
CA PHE A 139 -9.02 4.57 2.77
C PHE A 139 -10.44 4.68 2.21
N LEU A 140 -10.64 4.44 0.91
CA LEU A 140 -11.96 4.37 0.30
C LEU A 140 -12.79 3.24 0.92
N LEU A 141 -12.25 2.02 0.97
CA LEU A 141 -12.95 0.87 1.54
C LEU A 141 -13.19 1.03 3.05
N LEU A 142 -12.24 1.63 3.78
CA LEU A 142 -12.40 1.93 5.20
C LEU A 142 -13.53 2.93 5.44
N SER A 143 -13.63 3.99 4.62
CA SER A 143 -14.73 4.95 4.68
C SER A 143 -16.09 4.28 4.50
N ILE A 144 -16.23 3.42 3.47
CA ILE A 144 -17.45 2.65 3.22
C ILE A 144 -17.79 1.75 4.42
N PHE A 145 -16.79 1.10 5.02
CA PHE A 145 -16.97 0.25 6.19
C PHE A 145 -17.50 1.03 7.40
N LEU A 146 -16.93 2.20 7.66
CA LEU A 146 -17.32 3.07 8.78
C LEU A 146 -18.74 3.63 8.59
N MET A 147 -19.08 4.09 7.38
CA MET A 147 -20.42 4.53 7.02
C MET A 147 -21.46 3.41 7.26
N LYS A 148 -21.18 2.19 6.80
CA LYS A 148 -22.06 1.03 7.01
C LYS A 148 -22.24 0.64 8.47
N THR A 149 -21.21 0.82 9.29
CA THR A 149 -21.25 0.47 10.71
C THR A 149 -21.75 1.61 11.60
N LYS A 150 -22.07 2.78 11.03
CA LYS A 150 -22.37 4.04 11.75
C LYS A 150 -21.32 4.38 12.80
N ARG A 151 -20.06 4.01 12.55
CA ARG A 151 -18.93 4.30 13.44
C ARG A 151 -18.21 5.51 12.89
N GLU A 152 -18.13 6.57 13.69
CA GLU A 152 -17.23 7.68 13.41
C GLU A 152 -15.83 7.31 13.93
N LEU A 153 -14.79 7.58 13.14
CA LEU A 153 -13.40 7.40 13.57
C LEU A 153 -13.04 8.33 14.75
N PHE A 154 -13.76 9.44 14.86
CA PHE A 154 -13.49 10.53 15.79
C PHE A 154 -14.79 11.13 16.34
N SER A 155 -15.71 10.32 16.87
CA SER A 155 -16.86 10.86 17.63
C SER A 155 -16.33 11.53 18.91
N ILE A 156 -15.97 12.81 18.81
CA ILE A 156 -15.72 13.76 19.89
C ILE A 156 -16.95 14.65 19.97
#